data_AF-A0A367ATS7-F1
#
_entry.id   AF-A0A367ATS7-F1
#
_cell.length_a   1.000
_cell.length_b   1.000
_cell.length_c   1.000
_cell.angle_alpha   90.00
_cell.angle_beta   90.00
_cell.angle_gamma   90.00
#
_symmetry.space_group_name_H-M   'P 1'
#
loop_
_entity.id
_entity.type
_entity.pdbx_description
1 polymer ?
#
loop_
_entity_poly.entity_id
_entity_poly.type
_entity_poly.pdbx_seq_one_letter_code
_entity_poly.pdbx_strand_id
1 'polypeptide(L)'
;MARRARPAGPRVTAPDRRAERLAVLAAYETALADPVRLVALLGDAEDDDDAVRRVQEAFDLPARHARAVLDLQFGRLSRSSRGRLADELRILRAEWGPELPATVAFASRRRAVVTVADEARTFTAGGTTAVLDRVTEHLLDEVAVPRLRPVVAEVTGLGRGPVRIRVFPSRSASYEYAGDSGG
;
A
#
# COMPACT_ATOMS: atom_id res chain seq x y z
N MET A 1 19.03 -37.60 0.42
CA MET A 1 18.23 -36.75 1.33
C MET A 1 17.38 -35.79 0.50
N ALA A 2 16.08 -36.08 0.34
CA ALA A 2 15.16 -35.22 -0.42
C ALA A 2 14.65 -34.07 0.47
N ARG A 3 14.93 -32.82 0.10
CA ARG A 3 14.30 -31.64 0.72
C ARG A 3 12.80 -31.66 0.41
N ARG A 4 11.96 -31.88 1.43
CA ARG A 4 10.52 -31.65 1.31
C ARG A 4 10.28 -30.18 1.01
N ALA A 5 9.69 -29.89 -0.15
CA ALA A 5 9.21 -28.56 -0.49
C ALA A 5 8.18 -28.10 0.54
N ARG A 6 8.40 -26.93 1.13
CA ARG A 6 7.43 -26.29 2.02
C ARG A 6 6.22 -25.90 1.16
N PRO A 7 4.98 -26.29 1.51
CA PRO A 7 3.81 -25.91 0.71
C PRO A 7 3.75 -24.38 0.63
N ALA A 8 3.60 -23.87 -0.60
CA ALA A 8 3.37 -22.45 -0.82
C ALA A 8 2.07 -22.07 -0.09
N GLY A 9 2.18 -21.20 0.92
CA GLY A 9 1.01 -20.67 1.60
C GLY A 9 0.08 -19.94 0.61
N PRO A 10 -1.20 -19.72 0.97
CA PRO A 10 -2.14 -19.02 0.10
C PRO A 10 -1.56 -17.65 -0.29
N ARG A 11 -1.55 -17.36 -1.60
CA ARG A 11 -1.08 -16.08 -2.14
C ARG A 11 -2.09 -14.99 -1.72
N VAL A 12 -1.70 -14.15 -0.77
CA VAL A 12 -2.51 -12.99 -0.34
C VAL A 12 -2.75 -12.07 -1.53
N THR A 13 -4.03 -11.85 -1.88
CA THR A 13 -4.43 -11.05 -3.04
C THR A 13 -4.41 -9.55 -2.72
N ALA A 14 -4.46 -8.68 -3.74
CA ALA A 14 -4.53 -7.23 -3.53
C ALA A 14 -5.80 -6.79 -2.75
N PRO A 15 -7.00 -7.36 -3.00
CA PRO A 15 -8.17 -7.15 -2.16
C PRO A 15 -7.96 -7.48 -0.68
N ASP A 16 -7.29 -8.59 -0.37
CA ASP A 16 -7.02 -9.00 1.02
C ASP A 16 -6.15 -7.97 1.74
N ARG A 17 -5.09 -7.49 1.06
CA ARG A 17 -4.20 -6.45 1.60
C ARG A 17 -4.92 -5.12 1.81
N ARG A 18 -5.85 -4.77 0.92
CA ARG A 18 -6.67 -3.56 1.04
C ARG A 18 -7.56 -3.65 2.29
N ALA A 19 -8.26 -4.76 2.49
CA ALA A 19 -9.15 -4.95 3.62
C ALA A 19 -8.39 -4.95 4.96
N GLU A 20 -7.24 -5.64 5.01
CA GLU A 20 -6.38 -5.65 6.19
C GLU A 20 -5.85 -4.25 6.51
N ARG A 21 -5.32 -3.54 5.50
CA ARG A 21 -4.84 -2.17 5.66
C ARG A 21 -5.94 -1.24 6.15
N LEU A 22 -7.14 -1.33 5.57
CA LEU A 22 -8.30 -0.55 5.97
C LEU A 22 -8.64 -0.80 7.44
N ALA A 23 -8.66 -2.06 7.88
CA ALA A 23 -9.02 -2.41 9.25
C ALA A 23 -8.01 -1.84 10.28
N VAL A 24 -6.70 -1.92 9.99
CA VAL A 24 -5.66 -1.35 10.84
C VAL A 24 -5.77 0.17 10.91
N LEU A 25 -5.92 0.85 9.78
CA LEU A 25 -6.03 2.31 9.76
C LEU A 25 -7.32 2.82 10.41
N ALA A 26 -8.42 2.07 10.30
CA ALA A 26 -9.68 2.40 10.99
C ALA A 26 -9.53 2.28 12.51
N ALA A 27 -8.76 1.31 12.99
CA ALA A 27 -8.42 1.22 14.41
C ALA A 27 -7.57 2.43 14.86
N TYR A 28 -6.63 2.88 14.03
CA TYR A 28 -5.86 4.10 14.30
C TYR A 28 -6.76 5.33 14.35
N GLU A 29 -7.66 5.50 13.39
CA GLU A 29 -8.62 6.62 13.39
C GLU A 29 -9.48 6.61 14.67
N THR A 30 -9.94 5.44 15.10
CA THR A 30 -10.75 5.26 16.32
C THR A 30 -9.97 5.66 17.57
N ALA A 31 -8.76 5.13 17.75
CA ALA A 31 -7.93 5.44 18.92
C ALA A 31 -7.46 6.91 18.94
N LEU A 32 -7.15 7.47 17.76
CA LEU A 32 -6.70 8.86 17.62
C LEU A 32 -7.82 9.89 17.69
N ALA A 33 -9.09 9.47 17.69
CA ALA A 33 -10.21 10.35 17.97
C ALA A 33 -10.14 10.94 19.39
N ASP A 34 -9.60 10.17 20.35
CA ASP A 34 -9.39 10.57 21.74
C ASP A 34 -8.00 10.13 22.25
N PRO A 35 -6.93 10.84 21.86
CA PRO A 35 -5.57 10.46 22.23
C PRO A 35 -5.29 10.64 23.73
N VAL A 36 -6.04 11.50 24.42
CA VAL A 36 -5.88 11.70 25.87
C VAL A 36 -6.37 10.47 26.63
N ARG A 37 -7.55 9.94 26.26
CA ARG A 37 -8.05 8.69 26.82
C ARG A 37 -7.12 7.52 26.53
N LEU A 38 -6.56 7.43 25.32
CA LEU A 38 -5.59 6.39 24.99
C LEU A 38 -4.36 6.46 25.92
N VAL A 39 -3.76 7.64 26.08
CA VAL A 39 -2.58 7.80 26.96
C VAL A 39 -2.91 7.50 28.43
N ALA A 40 -4.07 7.93 28.93
CA ALA A 40 -4.50 7.64 30.29
C ALA A 40 -4.65 6.12 30.52
N LEU A 41 -5.29 5.40 29.60
CA LEU A 41 -5.46 3.94 29.69
C LEU A 41 -4.12 3.20 29.75
N LEU A 42 -3.13 3.66 28.98
CA LEU A 42 -1.79 3.07 28.96
C LEU A 42 -0.98 3.41 30.21
N GLY A 43 -1.16 4.60 30.77
CA GLY A 43 -0.50 4.99 32.02
C GLY A 43 -0.93 4.15 33.22
N ASP A 44 -2.15 3.60 33.18
CA ASP A 44 -2.70 2.76 34.23
C ASP A 44 -2.46 1.25 34.00
N ALA A 45 -1.89 0.85 32.86
CA ALA A 45 -1.71 -0.56 32.50
C ALA A 45 -0.52 -1.19 33.25
N GLU A 46 -0.70 -2.44 33.68
CA GLU A 46 0.34 -3.17 34.44
C GLU A 46 1.45 -3.72 33.53
N ASP A 47 1.07 -4.22 32.36
CA ASP A 47 1.96 -4.78 31.34
C ASP A 47 1.35 -4.65 29.92
N ASP A 48 2.05 -5.17 28.92
CA ASP A 48 1.64 -5.09 27.51
C ASP A 48 0.34 -5.86 27.24
N ASP A 49 0.12 -7.01 27.89
CA ASP A 49 -1.09 -7.81 27.68
C ASP A 49 -2.31 -7.12 28.32
N ASP A 50 -2.15 -6.51 29.49
CA ASP A 50 -3.16 -5.64 30.12
C ASP A 50 -3.44 -4.40 29.25
N ALA A 51 -2.41 -3.76 28.70
CA ALA A 51 -2.58 -2.63 27.78
C ALA A 51 -3.38 -3.02 26.53
N VAL A 52 -3.09 -4.17 25.91
CA VAL A 52 -3.86 -4.68 24.78
C VAL A 52 -5.32 -4.86 25.17
N ARG A 53 -5.59 -5.59 26.26
CA ARG A 53 -6.94 -5.87 26.73
C ARG A 53 -7.73 -4.57 26.99
N ARG A 54 -7.12 -3.60 27.68
CA ARG A 54 -7.75 -2.29 27.94
C ARG A 54 -8.06 -1.52 26.67
N VAL A 55 -7.16 -1.51 25.70
CA VAL A 55 -7.42 -0.85 24.40
C VAL A 55 -8.54 -1.56 23.63
N GLN A 56 -8.60 -2.90 23.66
CA GLN A 56 -9.69 -3.65 23.06
C GLN A 56 -11.04 -3.24 23.66
N GLU A 57 -11.15 -3.26 25.00
CA GLU A 57 -12.38 -2.93 25.72
C GLU A 57 -12.79 -1.46 25.53
N ALA A 58 -11.83 -0.54 25.61
CA ALA A 58 -12.11 0.89 25.56
C ALA A 58 -12.54 1.40 24.18
N PHE A 59 -12.03 0.78 23.10
CA PHE A 59 -12.23 1.22 21.71
C PHE A 59 -12.98 0.18 20.85
N ASP A 60 -13.48 -0.91 21.44
CA ASP A 60 -14.16 -2.02 20.76
C ASP A 60 -13.35 -2.59 19.59
N LEU A 61 -12.09 -2.94 19.87
CA LEU A 61 -11.13 -3.41 18.85
C LEU A 61 -10.79 -4.90 19.02
N PRO A 62 -10.62 -5.66 17.92
CA PRO A 62 -9.97 -6.96 17.96
C PRO A 62 -8.53 -6.86 18.48
N ALA A 63 -8.04 -7.87 19.19
CA ALA A 63 -6.71 -7.89 19.82
C ALA A 63 -5.57 -7.52 18.86
N ARG A 64 -5.62 -8.02 17.62
CA ARG A 64 -4.63 -7.69 16.59
C ARG A 64 -4.58 -6.19 16.25
N HIS A 65 -5.73 -5.50 16.25
CA HIS A 65 -5.81 -4.07 15.95
C HIS A 65 -5.46 -3.22 17.17
N ALA A 66 -5.83 -3.67 18.37
CA ALA A 66 -5.37 -3.06 19.62
C ALA A 66 -3.83 -3.08 19.72
N ARG A 67 -3.18 -4.22 19.42
CA ARG A 67 -1.71 -4.30 19.33
C ARG A 67 -1.15 -3.31 18.31
N ALA A 68 -1.72 -3.25 17.12
CA ALA A 68 -1.29 -2.29 16.11
C ALA A 68 -1.42 -0.82 16.59
N VAL A 69 -2.43 -0.50 17.41
CA VAL A 69 -2.61 0.82 18.04
C VAL A 69 -1.51 1.09 19.06
N LEU A 70 -1.09 0.10 19.85
CA LEU A 70 0.06 0.24 20.76
C LEU A 70 1.37 0.50 20.02
N ASP A 71 1.52 -0.06 18.81
CA ASP A 71 2.68 0.20 17.94
C ASP A 71 2.67 1.60 17.29
N LEU A 72 1.67 2.45 17.59
CA LEU A 72 1.61 3.81 17.05
C LEU A 72 2.78 4.66 17.55
N GLN A 73 3.60 5.11 16.61
CA GLN A 73 4.64 6.10 16.89
C GLN A 73 4.03 7.48 17.20
N PHE A 74 4.56 8.20 18.19
CA PHE A 74 4.10 9.55 18.59
C PHE A 74 3.98 10.55 17.42
N GLY A 75 4.81 10.42 16.37
CA GLY A 75 4.73 11.26 15.17
C GLY A 75 3.39 11.17 14.41
N ARG A 76 2.59 10.12 14.66
CA ARG A 76 1.24 9.94 14.10
C ARG A 76 0.19 10.85 14.75
N LEU A 77 0.47 11.43 15.92
CA LEU A 77 -0.43 12.35 16.63
C LEU A 77 -0.52 13.74 15.98
N SER A 78 0.46 14.12 15.16
CA SER A 78 0.47 15.43 14.52
C SER A 78 -0.73 15.63 13.59
N ARG A 79 -1.21 16.87 13.48
CA ARG A 79 -2.33 17.22 12.57
C ARG A 79 -2.07 16.80 11.12
N SER A 80 -0.84 16.99 10.63
CA SER A 80 -0.44 16.58 9.29
C SER A 80 -0.51 15.06 9.10
N SER A 81 -0.02 14.28 10.07
CA SER A 81 -0.11 12.81 10.01
C SER A 81 -1.55 12.32 10.06
N ARG A 82 -2.40 12.93 10.89
CA ARG A 82 -3.84 12.62 10.95
C ARG A 82 -4.58 12.97 9.67
N GLY A 83 -4.26 14.10 9.03
CA GLY A 83 -4.80 14.46 7.72
C GLY A 83 -4.44 13.43 6.65
N ARG A 84 -3.17 13.02 6.58
CA ARG A 84 -2.72 11.96 5.67
C ARG A 84 -3.41 10.61 5.93
N LEU A 85 -3.62 10.25 7.19
CA LEU A 85 -4.38 9.05 7.58
C LEU A 85 -5.83 9.12 7.08
N ALA A 86 -6.51 10.25 7.28
CA ALA A 86 -7.88 10.45 6.83
C ALA A 86 -8.00 10.38 5.30
N ASP A 87 -7.04 10.95 4.56
CA ASP A 87 -6.97 10.84 3.10
C ASP A 87 -6.78 9.40 2.64
N GLU A 88 -5.88 8.64 3.28
CA GLU A 88 -5.66 7.22 2.97
C GLU A 88 -6.93 6.40 3.24
N LEU A 89 -7.59 6.61 4.38
CA LEU A 89 -8.86 5.96 4.72
C LEU A 89 -9.98 6.29 3.73
N ARG A 90 -10.08 7.55 3.30
CA ARG A 90 -11.05 7.97 2.28
C ARG A 90 -10.85 7.18 0.99
N ILE A 91 -9.61 7.02 0.52
CA ILE A 91 -9.29 6.26 -0.69
C ILE A 91 -9.59 4.76 -0.50
N LEU A 92 -9.24 4.19 0.66
CA LEU A 92 -9.45 2.76 0.96
C LEU A 92 -10.93 2.40 1.12
N ARG A 93 -11.76 3.33 1.60
CA ARG A 93 -13.22 3.16 1.74
C ARG A 93 -13.98 3.34 0.42
N ALA A 94 -13.44 4.11 -0.51
CA ALA A 94 -14.11 4.39 -1.79
C ALA A 94 -14.24 3.13 -2.65
N GLU A 95 -15.33 3.01 -3.40
CA GLU A 95 -15.46 1.99 -4.44
C GLU A 95 -14.43 2.26 -5.53
N TRP A 96 -13.62 1.23 -5.87
CA TRP A 96 -12.62 1.36 -6.92
C TRP A 96 -13.22 0.88 -8.23
N GLY A 97 -12.98 1.62 -9.31
CA GLY A 97 -13.38 1.19 -10.64
C GLY A 97 -12.51 0.05 -11.18
N PRO A 98 -12.82 -0.47 -12.38
CA PRO A 98 -12.07 -1.55 -13.01
C PRO A 98 -10.63 -1.12 -13.32
N GLU A 99 -9.75 -2.09 -13.53
CA GLU A 99 -8.35 -1.83 -13.87
C GLU A 99 -8.23 -0.98 -15.15
N LEU A 100 -7.22 -0.12 -15.18
CA LEU A 100 -6.83 0.68 -16.33
C LEU A 100 -5.60 0.03 -16.99
N PRO A 101 -5.71 -0.40 -18.26
CA PRO A 101 -4.54 -0.89 -18.98
C PRO A 101 -3.60 0.28 -19.29
N ALA A 102 -2.30 0.01 -19.17
CA ALA A 102 -1.23 0.92 -19.52
C ALA A 102 -0.09 0.17 -20.19
N THR A 103 0.77 0.90 -20.89
CA THR A 103 2.02 0.37 -21.45
C THR A 103 3.19 1.23 -21.02
N VAL A 104 4.34 0.61 -20.76
CA VAL A 104 5.60 1.28 -20.45
C VAL A 104 6.65 0.75 -21.42
N ALA A 105 6.98 1.54 -22.43
CA ALA A 105 7.97 1.21 -23.44
C ALA A 105 9.31 1.89 -23.12
N PHE A 106 10.32 1.12 -22.75
CA PHE A 106 11.67 1.63 -22.56
C PHE A 106 12.37 1.82 -23.91
N ALA A 107 12.76 3.06 -24.21
CA ALA A 107 13.61 3.37 -25.36
C ALA A 107 15.10 3.22 -25.00
N SER A 108 15.45 3.39 -23.71
CA SER A 108 16.79 3.15 -23.18
C SER A 108 16.72 2.94 -21.66
N ARG A 109 17.84 2.59 -21.01
CA ARG A 109 17.91 2.49 -19.54
C ARG A 109 17.55 3.80 -18.80
N ARG A 110 17.52 4.94 -19.50
CA ARG A 110 17.28 6.26 -18.92
C ARG A 110 16.02 6.92 -19.44
N ARG A 111 15.25 6.24 -20.30
CA ARG A 111 14.08 6.82 -20.96
C ARG A 111 12.99 5.78 -21.20
N ALA A 112 11.78 6.09 -20.79
CA ALA A 112 10.58 5.32 -21.09
C ALA A 112 9.44 6.23 -21.56
N VAL A 113 8.51 5.66 -22.31
CA VAL A 113 7.22 6.26 -22.66
C VAL A 113 6.14 5.43 -21.99
N VAL A 114 5.28 6.10 -21.23
CA VAL A 114 4.11 5.50 -20.59
C VAL A 114 2.88 5.92 -21.39
N THR A 115 2.01 4.97 -21.74
CA THR A 115 0.73 5.26 -22.38
C THR A 115 -0.39 4.76 -21.49
N VAL A 116 -1.34 5.64 -21.14
CA VAL A 116 -2.54 5.29 -20.36
C VAL A 116 -3.74 5.98 -20.99
N ALA A 117 -4.79 5.24 -21.32
CA ALA A 117 -6.01 5.79 -21.93
C ALA A 117 -5.70 6.74 -23.12
N ASP A 118 -4.84 6.28 -24.03
CA ASP A 118 -4.37 6.98 -25.24
C ASP A 118 -3.52 8.25 -25.00
N GLU A 119 -3.20 8.58 -23.75
CA GLU A 119 -2.27 9.66 -23.41
C GLU A 119 -0.87 9.11 -23.21
N ALA A 120 0.09 9.59 -24.01
CA ALA A 120 1.49 9.19 -23.92
C ALA A 120 2.33 10.26 -23.20
N ARG A 121 3.13 9.83 -22.22
CA ARG A 121 4.06 10.68 -21.47
C ARG A 121 5.46 10.09 -21.44
N THR A 122 6.46 10.94 -21.70
CA THR A 122 7.86 10.54 -21.66
C THR A 122 8.49 10.80 -20.30
N PHE A 123 9.27 9.84 -19.81
CA PHE A 123 10.03 9.92 -18.58
C PHE A 123 11.51 9.73 -18.86
N THR A 124 12.34 10.56 -18.22
CA THR A 124 13.79 10.46 -18.29
C THR A 124 14.40 10.54 -16.90
N ALA A 125 15.40 9.72 -16.59
CA ALA A 125 16.10 9.73 -15.30
C ALA A 125 17.52 9.13 -15.38
N GLY A 126 18.27 9.15 -14.28
CA GLY A 126 19.68 8.70 -14.22
C GLY A 126 19.93 7.21 -14.48
N GLY A 127 18.88 6.37 -14.42
CA GLY A 127 18.95 4.93 -14.67
C GLY A 127 17.58 4.27 -14.58
N THR A 128 17.53 2.95 -14.81
CA THR A 128 16.27 2.19 -14.96
C THR A 128 15.38 2.33 -13.72
N THR A 129 15.94 2.13 -12.53
CA THR A 129 15.20 2.24 -11.27
C THR A 129 14.58 3.61 -11.11
N ALA A 130 15.35 4.69 -11.33
CA ALA A 130 14.84 6.05 -11.23
C ALA A 130 13.76 6.38 -12.28
N VAL A 131 13.80 5.73 -13.47
CA VAL A 131 12.71 5.84 -14.45
C VAL A 131 11.47 5.10 -13.94
N LEU A 132 11.61 3.88 -13.44
CA LEU A 132 10.50 3.09 -12.89
C LEU A 132 9.84 3.78 -11.70
N ASP A 133 10.62 4.40 -10.81
CA ASP A 133 10.12 5.16 -9.66
C ASP A 133 9.25 6.33 -10.14
N ARG A 134 9.75 7.13 -11.10
CA ARG A 134 8.98 8.25 -11.67
C ARG A 134 7.74 7.80 -12.42
N VAL A 135 7.82 6.70 -13.15
CA VAL A 135 6.67 6.11 -13.84
C VAL A 135 5.62 5.68 -12.82
N THR A 136 6.03 4.99 -11.76
CA THR A 136 5.13 4.49 -10.72
C THR A 136 4.49 5.63 -9.94
N GLU A 137 5.26 6.66 -9.57
CA GLU A 137 4.78 7.89 -8.93
C GLU A 137 3.73 8.58 -9.83
N HIS A 138 4.03 8.75 -11.12
CA HIS A 138 3.06 9.32 -12.06
C HIS A 138 1.79 8.49 -12.17
N LEU A 139 1.91 7.18 -12.38
CA LEU A 139 0.75 6.27 -12.47
C LEU A 139 -0.07 6.31 -11.17
N LEU A 140 0.57 6.50 -10.02
CA LEU A 140 -0.12 6.59 -8.75
C LEU A 140 -0.86 7.93 -8.58
N ASP A 141 -0.12 9.02 -8.64
CA ASP A 141 -0.60 10.34 -8.22
C ASP A 141 -1.46 11.03 -9.28
N GLU A 142 -1.24 10.75 -10.57
CA GLU A 142 -1.98 11.39 -11.67
C GLU A 142 -3.08 10.50 -12.25
N VAL A 143 -3.01 9.17 -12.03
CA VAL A 143 -3.97 8.22 -12.62
C VAL A 143 -4.72 7.44 -11.55
N ALA A 144 -4.03 6.60 -10.77
CA ALA A 144 -4.69 5.62 -9.93
C ALA A 144 -5.47 6.26 -8.77
N VAL A 145 -4.87 7.21 -8.06
CA VAL A 145 -5.53 7.93 -6.95
C VAL A 145 -6.65 8.84 -7.46
N PRO A 146 -6.44 9.74 -8.45
CA PRO A 146 -7.49 10.66 -8.88
C PRO A 146 -8.68 9.95 -9.53
N ARG A 147 -8.43 8.87 -10.29
CA ARG A 147 -9.50 8.11 -10.96
C ARG A 147 -10.08 7.00 -10.09
N LEU A 148 -9.51 6.73 -8.91
CA LEU A 148 -9.85 5.60 -8.03
C LEU A 148 -9.90 4.26 -8.80
N ARG A 149 -8.91 4.03 -9.66
CA ARG A 149 -8.80 2.84 -10.51
C ARG A 149 -7.39 2.28 -10.43
N PRO A 150 -7.22 0.96 -10.18
CA PRO A 150 -5.91 0.34 -10.31
C PRO A 150 -5.38 0.48 -11.75
N VAL A 151 -4.07 0.61 -11.91
CA VAL A 151 -3.41 0.64 -13.21
C VAL A 151 -2.55 -0.60 -13.37
N VAL A 152 -2.69 -1.29 -14.49
CA VAL A 152 -1.86 -2.44 -14.87
C VAL A 152 -1.07 -2.08 -16.11
N ALA A 153 0.24 -1.93 -15.94
CA ALA A 153 1.15 -1.49 -16.98
C ALA A 153 2.03 -2.63 -17.47
N GLU A 154 1.95 -2.95 -18.76
CA GLU A 154 2.84 -3.91 -19.43
C GLU A 154 4.16 -3.22 -19.79
N VAL A 155 5.29 -3.82 -19.42
CA VAL A 155 6.63 -3.23 -19.58
C VAL A 155 7.37 -3.91 -20.73
N THR A 156 7.88 -3.12 -21.65
CA THR A 156 8.63 -3.59 -22.83
C THR A 156 9.93 -2.81 -23.03
N GLY A 157 10.85 -3.35 -23.84
CA GLY A 157 12.13 -2.70 -24.17
C GLY A 157 13.20 -2.81 -23.08
N LEU A 158 12.93 -3.55 -22.00
CA LEU A 158 13.85 -3.77 -20.90
C LEU A 158 14.38 -5.20 -20.94
N GLY A 159 15.69 -5.39 -21.19
CA GLY A 159 16.28 -6.74 -21.28
C GLY A 159 16.34 -7.51 -19.95
N ARG A 160 16.41 -6.80 -18.81
CA ARG A 160 16.28 -7.35 -17.46
C ARG A 160 15.48 -6.38 -16.59
N GLY A 161 14.35 -6.83 -16.07
CA GLY A 161 13.54 -6.11 -15.07
C GLY A 161 12.06 -6.53 -15.13
N PRO A 162 11.14 -5.70 -14.60
CA PRO A 162 9.74 -6.09 -14.50
C PRO A 162 9.11 -6.21 -15.89
N VAL A 163 8.24 -7.18 -16.06
CA VAL A 163 7.37 -7.35 -17.24
C VAL A 163 6.01 -6.68 -17.03
N ARG A 164 5.59 -6.52 -15.77
CA ARG A 164 4.33 -5.86 -15.42
C ARG A 164 4.46 -5.06 -14.13
N ILE A 165 3.81 -3.91 -14.10
CA ILE A 165 3.67 -3.05 -12.92
C ILE A 165 2.19 -2.92 -12.61
N ARG A 166 1.78 -3.17 -11.37
CA ARG A 166 0.43 -2.87 -10.89
C ARG A 166 0.50 -1.77 -9.86
N VAL A 167 -0.26 -0.71 -10.05
CA VAL A 167 -0.36 0.44 -9.14
C VAL A 167 -1.79 0.55 -8.65
N PHE A 168 -1.96 0.65 -7.33
CA PHE A 168 -3.28 0.69 -6.71
C PHE A 168 -3.54 2.08 -6.09
N PRO A 169 -4.82 2.53 -6.06
CA PRO A 169 -5.17 3.80 -5.42
C PRO A 169 -4.73 3.89 -3.95
N SER A 170 -4.58 2.75 -3.27
CA SER A 170 -4.04 2.67 -1.90
C SER A 170 -2.57 3.07 -1.75
N ARG A 171 -1.95 3.74 -2.74
CA ARG A 171 -0.53 4.12 -2.74
C ARG A 171 0.43 2.94 -2.62
N SER A 172 0.03 1.80 -3.18
CA SER A 172 0.86 0.60 -3.26
C SER A 172 1.14 0.25 -4.71
N ALA A 173 2.30 -0.36 -4.95
CA ALA A 173 2.69 -0.88 -6.26
C ALA A 173 3.29 -2.28 -6.10
N SER A 174 3.12 -3.11 -7.13
CA SER A 174 3.76 -4.42 -7.22
C SER A 174 4.37 -4.61 -8.60
N TYR A 175 5.51 -5.28 -8.64
CA TYR A 175 6.27 -5.56 -9.85
C TYR A 175 6.28 -7.07 -10.09
N GLU A 176 6.00 -7.49 -11.31
CA GLU A 176 6.11 -8.87 -11.76
C GLU A 176 7.34 -8.97 -12.66
N TYR A 177 8.23 -9.95 -12.41
CA TYR A 177 9.43 -10.17 -13.21
C TYR A 177 9.27 -11.43 -14.07
N ALA A 178 9.98 -11.46 -15.21
CA ALA A 178 10.03 -12.65 -16.05
C ALA A 178 10.56 -13.84 -15.24
N GLY A 179 9.73 -14.86 -15.04
CA GLY A 179 10.05 -16.05 -14.24
C GLY A 179 9.23 -16.21 -12.95
N ASP A 180 8.54 -15.17 -12.49
CA ASP A 180 7.64 -15.26 -11.32
C ASP A 180 6.32 -16.00 -11.64
N SER A 181 6.04 -16.24 -12.93
CA SER A 181 4.81 -16.86 -13.45
C SER A 181 4.77 -18.40 -13.31
N GLY A 182 5.80 -19.04 -12.74
CA GLY A 182 5.88 -20.50 -12.62
C GLY A 182 6.26 -20.95 -11.22
N GLY A 183 5.29 -21.52 -10.49
CA GLY A 183 5.49 -22.11 -9.14
C GLY A 183 4.22 -22.15 -8.32
#